data_AF-A0A1C5T5R9-F1
#
_entry.id   AF-A0A1C5T5R9-F1
#
_cell.length_a   1.000
_cell.length_b   1.000
_cell.length_c   1.000
_cell.angle_alpha   90.00
_cell.angle_beta   90.00
_cell.angle_gamma   90.00
#
_symmetry.space_group_name_H-M   'P 1'
#
loop_
_entity.id
_entity.type
_entity.pdbx_description
1 polymer ?
#
loop_
_entity_poly.entity_id
_entity_poly.type
_entity_poly.pdbx_seq_one_letter_code
_entity_poly.pdbx_strand_id
1 'polypeptide(L)'
;MEKYVLTQDLVTGNELIDSEHRKIFDEVNTLLDACSKGKGRENLSSLGEFLVEYVTKHFSDEEDLQKQSKYPEYTEHHKFHEWYKQKLGDAIIKLEQEGPTINSLGEINYMVSVLVKHIRATDRKLAQWIQNGAKNEVTASKAATGSAVSGKTSYMDTVTKDESTENLDIRQILDIKELQRIQDLFLTVTGMTAAVVDMKGKYITRGNSFTSFYSRYTNGKHNELREFTQDLTVGGFRAGTVIGGIVLGDYPDDSAPSQEVVSAGGQLLAEMLNLWANALYYRKSNADSVEAFAKEEKKVRDAVGQIKYKAKGLEQTATMEKMLSLNAAIEAGRAGKAGVGFGVVADEIGRMANESAAVYQEIQELVKQVEESMERLGE
;
A
#
# COMPACT_ATOMS: atom_id res chain seq x y z
N MET A 1 -16.14 -2.33 5.15
CA MET A 1 -14.70 -2.45 4.88
C MET A 1 -14.37 -3.93 4.91
N GLU A 2 -13.72 -4.47 3.87
CA GLU A 2 -13.26 -5.87 3.90
C GLU A 2 -12.13 -5.99 4.94
N LYS A 3 -12.18 -7.05 5.76
CA LYS A 3 -11.17 -7.33 6.78
C LYS A 3 -9.96 -8.01 6.14
N TYR A 4 -8.78 -7.75 6.67
CA TYR A 4 -7.58 -8.51 6.33
C TYR A 4 -7.71 -9.91 6.91
N VAL A 5 -7.64 -10.91 6.04
CA VAL A 5 -7.66 -12.32 6.44
C VAL A 5 -6.42 -12.96 5.85
N LEU A 6 -5.77 -13.85 6.63
CA LEU A 6 -4.64 -14.64 6.14
C LEU A 6 -5.17 -15.68 5.14
N THR A 7 -5.39 -15.25 3.91
CA THR A 7 -5.89 -16.07 2.80
C THR A 7 -4.82 -17.05 2.33
N GLN A 8 -5.20 -18.04 1.52
CA GLN A 8 -4.28 -19.10 1.08
C GLN A 8 -3.05 -18.57 0.31
N ASP A 9 -3.17 -17.41 -0.34
CA ASP A 9 -2.09 -16.70 -1.02
C ASP A 9 -1.16 -15.93 -0.05
N LEU A 10 -1.59 -15.68 1.19
CA LEU A 10 -0.83 -15.00 2.24
C LEU A 10 -0.22 -15.99 3.25
N VAL A 11 -0.73 -17.21 3.34
CA VAL A 11 -0.12 -18.29 4.13
C VAL A 11 1.21 -18.68 3.50
N THR A 12 2.28 -18.62 4.29
CA THR A 12 3.64 -18.98 3.88
C THR A 12 3.93 -20.46 4.13
N GLY A 13 3.24 -21.08 5.10
CA GLY A 13 3.48 -22.46 5.53
C GLY A 13 4.66 -22.61 6.49
N ASN A 14 5.18 -21.51 7.00
CA ASN A 14 6.09 -21.48 8.14
C ASN A 14 5.29 -21.02 9.37
N GLU A 15 5.19 -21.86 10.41
CA GLU A 15 4.32 -21.58 11.57
C GLU A 15 4.68 -20.29 12.29
N LEU A 16 5.97 -19.95 12.39
CA LEU A 16 6.42 -18.73 13.03
C LEU A 16 5.91 -17.51 12.23
N ILE A 17 6.26 -17.44 10.95
CA ILE A 17 5.91 -16.34 10.05
C ILE A 17 4.38 -16.16 9.98
N ASP A 18 3.64 -17.26 9.78
CA ASP A 18 2.18 -17.22 9.67
C ASP A 18 1.49 -16.77 10.96
N SER A 19 2.08 -17.07 12.13
CA SER A 19 1.55 -16.63 13.43
C SER A 19 1.72 -15.13 13.64
N GLU A 20 2.84 -14.56 13.18
CA GLU A 20 3.14 -13.14 13.29
C GLU A 20 2.30 -12.32 12.32
N HIS A 21 2.19 -12.75 11.06
CA HIS A 21 1.32 -12.11 10.06
C HIS A 21 -0.13 -12.04 10.53
N ARG A 22 -0.62 -13.11 11.16
CA ARG A 22 -1.99 -13.15 11.71
C ARG A 22 -2.17 -12.10 12.79
N LYS A 23 -1.21 -11.96 13.71
CA LYS A 23 -1.30 -10.96 14.78
C LYS A 23 -1.26 -9.53 14.23
N ILE A 24 -0.47 -9.28 13.19
CA ILE A 24 -0.46 -7.98 12.48
C ILE A 24 -1.84 -7.69 11.89
N PHE A 25 -2.44 -8.67 11.20
CA PHE A 25 -3.76 -8.49 10.58
C PHE A 25 -4.88 -8.31 11.60
N ASP A 26 -4.83 -9.01 12.74
CA ASP A 26 -5.79 -8.86 13.82
C ASP A 26 -5.77 -7.44 14.41
N GLU A 27 -4.59 -6.85 14.59
CA GLU A 27 -4.47 -5.49 15.09
C GLU A 27 -4.98 -4.46 14.07
N VAL A 28 -4.62 -4.63 12.79
CA VAL A 28 -5.14 -3.78 11.71
C VAL A 28 -6.66 -3.86 11.64
N ASN A 29 -7.24 -5.06 11.73
CA ASN A 29 -8.69 -5.26 11.72
C ASN A 29 -9.37 -4.60 12.91
N THR A 30 -8.70 -4.51 14.06
CA THR A 30 -9.20 -3.79 15.24
C THR A 30 -9.36 -2.30 14.94
N LEU A 31 -8.41 -1.69 14.23
CA LEU A 31 -8.55 -0.32 13.74
C LEU A 31 -9.69 -0.19 12.72
N LEU A 32 -9.81 -1.10 11.74
CA LEU A 32 -10.89 -1.05 10.75
C LEU A 32 -12.28 -1.13 11.41
N ASP A 33 -12.42 -1.97 12.44
CA ASP A 33 -13.64 -2.07 13.25
C ASP A 33 -13.90 -0.76 14.02
N ALA A 34 -12.86 -0.14 14.59
CA ALA A 34 -12.98 1.17 15.22
C ALA A 34 -13.39 2.27 14.23
N CYS A 35 -12.81 2.30 13.02
CA CYS A 35 -13.19 3.22 11.94
C CYS A 35 -14.67 3.06 11.58
N SER A 36 -15.18 1.82 11.48
CA SER A 36 -16.60 1.56 11.20
C SER A 36 -17.56 2.12 12.25
N LYS A 37 -17.07 2.33 13.48
CA LYS A 37 -17.82 2.88 14.63
C LYS A 37 -17.54 4.38 14.86
N GLY A 38 -16.81 5.03 13.95
CA GLY A 38 -16.42 6.44 14.09
C GLY A 38 -15.30 6.70 15.10
N LYS A 39 -14.62 5.65 15.59
CA LYS A 39 -13.55 5.71 16.62
C LYS A 39 -12.14 5.48 16.07
N GLY A 40 -11.95 5.58 14.76
CA GLY A 40 -10.66 5.28 14.12
C GLY A 40 -9.51 6.13 14.64
N ARG A 41 -9.74 7.43 14.87
CA ARG A 41 -8.72 8.37 15.35
C ARG A 41 -8.20 8.02 16.75
N GLU A 42 -9.07 7.52 17.62
CA GLU A 42 -8.72 7.13 19.00
C GLU A 42 -7.80 5.90 19.05
N ASN A 43 -7.83 5.06 18.00
CA ASN A 43 -7.10 3.79 17.94
C ASN A 43 -5.90 3.85 16.97
N LEU A 44 -5.70 4.99 16.29
CA LEU A 44 -4.68 5.13 15.27
C LEU A 44 -3.26 5.15 15.88
N SER A 45 -3.07 5.88 16.98
CA SER A 45 -1.79 5.95 17.68
C SER A 45 -1.38 4.60 18.25
N SER A 46 -2.32 3.87 18.88
CA SER A 46 -2.04 2.54 19.44
C SER A 46 -1.68 1.52 18.36
N LEU A 47 -2.38 1.53 17.21
CA LEU A 47 -1.97 0.68 16.08
C LEU A 47 -0.58 1.07 15.58
N GLY A 48 -0.29 2.37 15.49
CA GLY A 48 0.98 2.88 15.04
C GLY A 48 2.16 2.39 15.88
N GLU A 49 2.05 2.51 17.20
CA GLU A 49 3.02 1.99 18.17
C GLU A 49 3.20 0.47 18.03
N PHE A 50 2.08 -0.27 17.97
CA PHE A 50 2.10 -1.71 17.77
C PHE A 50 2.84 -2.10 16.49
N LEU A 51 2.55 -1.43 15.37
CA LEU A 51 3.17 -1.74 14.09
C LEU A 51 4.68 -1.50 14.14
N VAL A 52 5.15 -0.42 14.76
CA VAL A 52 6.60 -0.16 14.89
C VAL A 52 7.29 -1.27 15.66
N GLU A 53 6.75 -1.65 16.82
CA GLU A 53 7.35 -2.68 17.66
C GLU A 53 7.27 -4.07 16.99
N TYR A 54 6.07 -4.46 16.58
CA TYR A 54 5.79 -5.82 16.17
C TYR A 54 6.31 -6.14 14.77
N VAL A 55 6.27 -5.18 13.83
CA VAL A 55 6.88 -5.36 12.50
C VAL A 55 8.41 -5.42 12.61
N THR A 56 9.02 -4.63 13.51
CA THR A 56 10.47 -4.70 13.73
C THR A 56 10.88 -6.06 14.27
N LYS A 57 10.12 -6.62 15.22
CA LYS A 57 10.34 -7.98 15.71
C LYS A 57 10.19 -9.01 14.58
N HIS A 58 9.09 -8.95 13.84
CA HIS A 58 8.80 -9.86 12.74
C HIS A 58 9.94 -9.89 11.70
N PHE A 59 10.39 -8.72 11.26
CA PHE A 59 11.52 -8.61 10.33
C PHE A 59 12.83 -9.16 10.90
N SER A 60 13.09 -8.97 12.20
CA SER A 60 14.26 -9.55 12.85
C SER A 60 14.22 -11.08 12.83
N ASP A 61 13.06 -11.67 13.14
CA ASP A 61 12.88 -13.12 13.14
C ASP A 61 13.05 -13.70 11.72
N GLU A 62 12.51 -13.02 10.70
CA GLU A 62 12.72 -13.41 9.30
C GLU A 62 14.18 -13.30 8.87
N GLU A 63 14.88 -12.23 9.23
CA GLU A 63 16.29 -12.05 8.91
C GLU A 63 17.17 -13.13 9.55
N ASP A 64 16.84 -13.56 10.76
CA ASP A 64 17.51 -14.68 11.41
C ASP A 64 17.24 -15.99 10.68
N LEU A 65 16.00 -16.25 10.25
CA LEU A 65 15.67 -17.40 9.40
C LEU A 65 16.41 -17.35 8.05
N GLN A 66 16.55 -16.18 7.44
CA GLN A 66 17.30 -15.99 6.20
C GLN A 66 18.78 -16.30 6.37
N LYS A 67 19.41 -15.80 7.43
CA LYS A 67 20.82 -16.07 7.74
C LYS A 67 21.04 -17.56 8.01
N GLN A 68 20.17 -18.18 8.80
CA GLN A 68 20.24 -19.60 9.14
C GLN A 68 20.08 -20.50 7.90
N SER A 69 19.13 -20.18 7.03
CA SER A 69 18.85 -20.93 5.80
C SER A 69 19.76 -20.56 4.63
N LYS A 70 20.68 -19.61 4.81
CA LYS A 70 21.54 -19.04 3.74
C LYS A 70 20.72 -18.57 2.54
N TYR A 71 19.63 -17.86 2.82
CA TYR A 71 18.71 -17.37 1.79
C TYR A 71 19.43 -16.41 0.83
N PRO A 72 19.43 -16.69 -0.50
CA PRO A 72 20.23 -15.94 -1.46
C PRO A 72 19.78 -14.48 -1.64
N GLU A 73 18.50 -14.17 -1.41
CA GLU A 73 17.96 -12.81 -1.56
C GLU A 73 17.98 -12.00 -0.24
N TYR A 74 18.70 -12.45 0.81
CA TYR A 74 18.79 -11.77 2.11
C TYR A 74 19.06 -10.26 2.00
N THR A 75 20.06 -9.88 1.19
CA THR A 75 20.49 -8.48 1.08
C THR A 75 19.36 -7.56 0.60
N GLU A 76 18.58 -7.98 -0.40
CA GLU A 76 17.49 -7.17 -0.96
C GLU A 76 16.27 -7.16 -0.04
N HIS A 77 15.96 -8.30 0.59
CA HIS A 77 14.88 -8.40 1.58
C HIS A 77 15.17 -7.51 2.81
N HIS A 78 16.39 -7.55 3.34
CA HIS A 78 16.80 -6.71 4.47
C HIS A 78 16.76 -5.20 4.15
N LYS A 79 17.16 -4.79 2.93
CA LYS A 79 17.02 -3.38 2.50
C LYS A 79 15.56 -2.92 2.52
N PHE A 80 14.63 -3.78 2.10
CA PHE A 80 13.21 -3.48 2.20
C PHE A 80 12.78 -3.30 3.67
N HIS A 81 13.22 -4.18 4.57
CA HIS A 81 12.90 -4.06 6.01
C HIS A 81 13.36 -2.73 6.59
N GLU A 82 14.62 -2.33 6.33
CA GLU A 82 15.14 -1.05 6.80
C GLU A 82 14.35 0.14 6.24
N TRP A 83 14.05 0.12 4.95
CA TRP A 83 13.24 1.16 4.31
C TRP A 83 11.82 1.23 4.92
N TYR A 84 11.17 0.08 5.13
CA TYR A 84 9.83 0.02 5.68
C TYR A 84 9.80 0.54 7.12
N LYS A 85 10.76 0.12 7.96
CA LYS A 85 10.91 0.60 9.35
C LYS A 85 11.10 2.11 9.39
N GLN A 86 11.97 2.66 8.54
CA GLN A 86 12.19 4.09 8.45
C GLN A 86 10.89 4.83 8.05
N LYS A 87 10.20 4.36 7.01
CA LYS A 87 8.98 5.02 6.53
C LYS A 87 7.82 4.95 7.51
N LEU A 88 7.66 3.83 8.19
CA LEU A 88 6.68 3.68 9.25
C LEU A 88 7.04 4.62 10.42
N GLY A 89 8.30 4.66 10.84
CA GLY A 89 8.79 5.57 11.87
C GLY A 89 8.52 7.04 11.55
N ASP A 90 8.83 7.48 10.33
CA ASP A 90 8.55 8.85 9.86
C ASP A 90 7.04 9.20 9.98
N ALA A 91 6.17 8.27 9.57
CA ALA A 91 4.72 8.44 9.64
C ALA A 91 4.21 8.51 11.10
N ILE A 92 4.78 7.71 12.00
CA ILE A 92 4.43 7.74 13.43
C ILE A 92 4.91 9.01 14.12
N ILE A 93 6.13 9.46 13.86
CA ILE A 93 6.63 10.73 14.39
C ILE A 93 5.70 11.89 13.98
N LYS A 94 5.26 11.91 12.72
CA LYS A 94 4.32 12.91 12.23
C LYS A 94 2.95 12.80 12.91
N LEU A 95 2.44 11.57 13.08
CA LEU A 95 1.20 11.30 13.81
C LEU A 95 1.26 11.79 15.27
N GLU A 96 2.39 11.60 15.97
CA GLU A 96 2.59 12.08 17.33
C GLU A 96 2.63 13.61 17.42
N GLN A 97 3.23 14.27 16.42
CA GLN A 97 3.36 15.73 16.39
C GLN A 97 2.07 16.45 16.01
N GLU A 98 1.35 15.94 15.01
CA GLU A 98 0.16 16.58 14.43
C GLU A 98 -1.15 16.05 15.02
N GLY A 99 -1.09 14.88 15.68
CA GLY A 99 -2.25 14.13 16.15
C GLY A 99 -2.95 13.32 15.03
N PRO A 100 -3.98 12.53 15.39
CA PRO A 100 -4.70 11.69 14.43
C PRO A 100 -5.50 12.51 13.41
N THR A 101 -5.13 12.41 12.14
CA THR A 101 -5.79 13.06 10.99
C THR A 101 -6.22 12.01 9.96
N ILE A 102 -6.97 12.45 8.95
CA ILE A 102 -7.33 11.58 7.80
C ILE A 102 -6.07 11.24 7.00
N ASN A 103 -5.13 12.18 6.89
CA ASN A 103 -3.87 11.96 6.20
C ASN A 103 -3.02 10.91 6.91
N SER A 104 -2.89 10.97 8.23
CA SER A 104 -2.13 9.94 8.97
C SER A 104 -2.83 8.59 8.95
N LEU A 105 -4.17 8.54 8.95
CA LEU A 105 -4.92 7.30 8.73
C LEU A 105 -4.61 6.70 7.34
N GLY A 106 -4.57 7.55 6.30
CA GLY A 106 -4.21 7.16 4.94
C GLY A 106 -2.77 6.65 4.82
N GLU A 107 -1.81 7.34 5.44
CA GLU A 107 -0.40 6.95 5.49
C GLU A 107 -0.21 5.57 6.17
N ILE A 108 -0.86 5.34 7.31
CA ILE A 108 -0.78 4.04 8.02
C ILE A 108 -1.45 2.93 7.22
N ASN A 109 -2.64 3.18 6.65
CA ASN A 109 -3.31 2.19 5.81
C ASN A 109 -2.46 1.85 4.56
N TYR A 110 -1.76 2.84 4.00
CA TYR A 110 -0.79 2.60 2.93
C TYR A 110 0.36 1.70 3.40
N MET A 111 0.98 1.97 4.55
CA MET A 111 2.07 1.14 5.09
C MET A 111 1.61 -0.31 5.29
N VAL A 112 0.42 -0.51 5.85
CA VAL A 112 -0.20 -1.84 5.96
C VAL A 112 -0.34 -2.50 4.59
N SER A 113 -0.81 -1.78 3.57
CA SER A 113 -0.96 -2.34 2.22
C SER A 113 0.37 -2.77 1.59
N VAL A 114 1.46 -2.04 1.88
CA VAL A 114 2.82 -2.39 1.43
C VAL A 114 3.30 -3.65 2.13
N LEU A 115 3.05 -3.76 3.44
CA LEU A 115 3.38 -4.94 4.22
C LEU A 115 2.63 -6.18 3.73
N VAL A 116 1.33 -6.08 3.45
CA VAL A 116 0.56 -7.21 2.89
C VAL A 116 1.11 -7.68 1.54
N LYS A 117 1.54 -6.74 0.68
CA LYS A 117 2.19 -7.09 -0.60
C LYS A 117 3.54 -7.78 -0.37
N HIS A 118 4.32 -7.33 0.61
CA HIS A 118 5.58 -7.94 0.99
C HIS A 118 5.39 -9.39 1.46
N ILE A 119 4.43 -9.61 2.37
CA ILE A 119 4.04 -10.94 2.87
C ILE A 119 3.71 -11.89 1.71
N ARG A 120 2.88 -11.42 0.77
CA ARG A 120 2.45 -12.22 -0.39
C ARG A 120 3.61 -12.62 -1.30
N ALA A 121 4.52 -11.69 -1.57
CA ALA A 121 5.50 -11.82 -2.64
C ALA A 121 6.90 -12.24 -2.17
N THR A 122 7.29 -11.87 -0.96
CA THR A 122 8.67 -11.97 -0.47
C THR A 122 8.77 -13.01 0.65
N ASP A 123 8.00 -12.89 1.73
CA ASP A 123 8.07 -13.77 2.90
C ASP A 123 7.71 -15.22 2.51
N ARG A 124 6.76 -15.35 1.58
CA ARG A 124 6.40 -16.63 0.99
C ARG A 124 7.57 -17.29 0.25
N LYS A 125 8.46 -16.53 -0.41
CA LYS A 125 9.66 -17.11 -1.05
C LYS A 125 10.65 -17.62 -0.02
N LEU A 126 10.86 -16.86 1.05
CA LEU A 126 11.69 -17.29 2.18
C LEU A 126 11.15 -18.60 2.78
N ALA A 127 9.85 -18.67 3.05
CA ALA A 127 9.23 -19.89 3.58
C ALA A 127 9.37 -21.08 2.62
N GLN A 128 9.17 -20.88 1.31
CA GLN A 128 9.40 -21.91 0.30
C GLN A 128 10.86 -22.38 0.25
N TRP A 129 11.82 -21.45 0.36
CA TRP A 129 13.24 -21.78 0.42
C TRP A 129 13.56 -22.67 1.63
N ILE A 130 13.05 -22.30 2.81
CA ILE A 130 13.23 -23.08 4.05
C ILE A 130 12.63 -24.48 3.90
N GLN A 131 11.41 -24.59 3.39
CA GLN A 131 10.75 -25.89 3.16
C GLN A 131 11.49 -26.77 2.14
N ASN A 132 12.04 -26.16 1.08
CA ASN A 132 12.81 -26.88 0.06
C ASN A 132 14.20 -27.27 0.57
N GLY A 133 14.83 -26.44 1.41
CA GLY A 133 16.07 -26.76 2.12
C GLY A 133 15.90 -27.97 3.05
N ALA A 134 14.82 -28.01 3.82
CA ALA A 134 14.48 -29.15 4.70
C ALA A 134 14.22 -30.45 3.92
N LYS A 135 13.65 -30.38 2.71
CA LYS A 135 13.48 -31.55 1.82
C LYS A 135 14.80 -32.04 1.22
N ASN A 136 15.73 -31.13 0.95
CA ASN A 136 17.04 -31.45 0.39
C ASN A 136 18.03 -31.98 1.44
N GLU A 137 17.92 -31.61 2.72
CA GLU A 137 18.74 -32.20 3.80
C GLU A 137 18.43 -33.69 4.05
N VAL A 138 17.19 -34.13 3.85
CA VAL A 138 16.80 -35.56 3.95
C VAL A 138 17.42 -36.40 2.82
N THR A 139 17.70 -35.81 1.66
CA THR A 139 18.33 -36.47 0.49
C THR A 139 19.85 -36.25 0.40
N ALA A 140 20.39 -35.18 1.00
CA ALA A 140 21.80 -34.78 0.88
C ALA A 140 22.76 -35.40 1.92
N SER A 141 22.32 -36.35 2.75
CA SER A 141 23.24 -37.21 3.54
C SER A 141 24.16 -38.09 2.67
N LYS A 142 24.09 -37.99 1.34
CA LYS A 142 24.97 -38.66 0.37
C LYS A 142 25.45 -37.69 -0.72
N ALA A 143 26.31 -36.73 -0.41
CA ALA A 143 27.41 -36.29 -1.29
C ALA A 143 28.11 -35.09 -0.67
N ALA A 144 29.40 -35.25 -0.42
CA ALA A 144 30.27 -34.22 0.11
C ALA A 144 30.88 -33.35 -1.00
N THR A 145 31.35 -32.17 -0.56
CA THR A 145 32.53 -31.41 -1.00
C THR A 145 32.51 -30.64 -2.33
N GLY A 146 32.86 -29.34 -2.27
CA GLY A 146 33.42 -28.62 -3.43
C GLY A 146 33.24 -27.09 -3.49
N SER A 147 34.12 -26.37 -2.78
CA SER A 147 34.83 -25.11 -3.10
C SER A 147 34.23 -23.96 -3.95
N ALA A 148 34.56 -22.73 -3.49
CA ALA A 148 34.31 -21.41 -4.06
C ALA A 148 35.08 -21.07 -5.36
N VAL A 149 34.56 -20.14 -6.18
CA VAL A 149 35.34 -19.39 -7.20
C VAL A 149 34.85 -17.94 -7.33
N SER A 150 35.84 -17.04 -7.39
CA SER A 150 35.82 -15.61 -7.65
C SER A 150 35.91 -15.32 -9.16
N GLY A 151 35.09 -14.39 -9.66
CA GLY A 151 35.16 -13.80 -11.01
C GLY A 151 34.03 -12.79 -11.22
N LYS A 152 34.32 -11.57 -11.68
CA LYS A 152 33.27 -10.59 -12.03
C LYS A 152 32.55 -11.08 -13.28
N THR A 153 31.32 -11.57 -13.12
CA THR A 153 30.41 -11.95 -14.20
C THR A 153 29.48 -10.79 -14.55
N SER A 154 29.01 -10.70 -15.79
CA SER A 154 28.05 -9.67 -16.20
C SER A 154 26.79 -9.76 -15.37
N TYR A 155 26.14 -8.64 -15.04
CA TYR A 155 24.81 -8.68 -14.42
C TYR A 155 23.85 -9.55 -15.25
N MET A 156 23.97 -9.49 -16.58
CA MET A 156 23.20 -10.31 -17.52
C MET A 156 23.36 -11.81 -17.32
N ASP A 157 24.52 -12.25 -16.83
CA ASP A 157 24.80 -13.66 -16.54
C ASP A 157 24.17 -14.13 -15.23
N THR A 158 23.80 -13.18 -14.35
CA THR A 158 23.20 -13.41 -13.03
C THR A 158 21.68 -13.25 -13.00
N VAL A 159 21.05 -12.82 -14.11
CA VAL A 159 19.60 -12.68 -14.22
C VAL A 159 18.94 -14.07 -14.19
N THR A 160 18.21 -14.37 -13.11
CA THR A 160 17.41 -15.59 -13.00
C THR A 160 16.16 -15.49 -13.88
N LYS A 161 15.87 -16.53 -14.68
CA LYS A 161 14.66 -16.64 -15.52
C LYS A 161 13.43 -17.06 -14.70
N ASP A 162 13.30 -16.57 -13.46
CA ASP A 162 12.14 -16.92 -12.65
C ASP A 162 10.93 -16.10 -13.11
N GLU A 163 9.92 -16.79 -13.65
CA GLU A 163 8.70 -16.19 -14.20
C GLU A 163 7.57 -16.08 -13.16
N SER A 164 7.81 -16.48 -11.91
CA SER A 164 6.74 -16.71 -10.92
C SER A 164 6.35 -15.49 -10.08
N THR A 165 6.96 -14.34 -10.28
CA THR A 165 6.67 -13.13 -9.50
C THR A 165 5.89 -12.12 -10.34
N GLU A 166 4.69 -11.75 -9.89
CA GLU A 166 4.00 -10.52 -10.28
C GLU A 166 4.86 -9.32 -9.85
N ASN A 167 5.96 -9.08 -10.57
CA ASN A 167 6.83 -7.93 -10.34
C ASN A 167 6.17 -6.71 -10.94
N LEU A 168 6.19 -5.59 -10.21
CA LEU A 168 5.84 -4.28 -10.75
C LEU A 168 6.81 -3.96 -11.89
N ASP A 169 6.31 -4.02 -13.13
CA ASP A 169 7.10 -3.63 -14.29
C ASP A 169 7.19 -2.11 -14.32
N ILE A 170 8.42 -1.57 -14.31
CA ILE A 170 8.67 -0.13 -14.36
C ILE A 170 8.01 0.56 -15.57
N ARG A 171 7.71 -0.18 -16.65
CA ARG A 171 6.95 0.30 -17.81
C ARG A 171 5.50 0.69 -17.49
N GLN A 172 4.94 0.19 -16.38
CA GLN A 172 3.60 0.53 -15.93
C GLN A 172 3.56 1.86 -15.15
N ILE A 173 4.73 2.40 -14.82
CA ILE A 173 4.91 3.54 -13.91
C ILE A 173 5.57 4.70 -14.65
N LEU A 174 6.66 4.43 -15.37
CA LEU A 174 7.44 5.42 -16.09
C LEU A 174 7.04 5.47 -17.57
N ASP A 175 6.98 6.69 -18.10
CA ASP A 175 6.93 6.89 -19.54
C ASP A 175 8.30 6.54 -20.15
N ILE A 176 8.30 5.58 -21.09
CA ILE A 176 9.54 5.06 -21.70
C ILE A 176 10.25 6.14 -22.52
N LYS A 177 9.54 7.08 -23.15
CA LYS A 177 10.15 8.15 -23.94
C LYS A 177 10.88 9.14 -23.04
N GLU A 178 10.28 9.51 -21.92
CA GLU A 178 10.93 10.40 -20.94
C GLU A 178 12.09 9.68 -20.23
N LEU A 179 11.95 8.40 -19.92
CA LEU A 179 13.04 7.58 -19.39
C LEU A 179 14.23 7.53 -20.37
N GLN A 180 13.96 7.37 -21.66
CA GLN A 180 14.96 7.41 -22.71
C GLN A 180 15.65 8.78 -22.78
N ARG A 181 14.86 9.87 -22.72
CA ARG A 181 15.36 11.25 -22.75
C ARG A 181 16.28 11.55 -21.56
N ILE A 182 15.92 11.10 -20.36
CA ILE A 182 16.73 11.24 -19.15
C ILE A 182 18.09 10.56 -19.32
N GLN A 183 18.12 9.36 -19.90
CA GLN A 183 19.37 8.65 -20.13
C GLN A 183 20.23 9.27 -21.23
N ASP A 184 19.62 9.78 -22.29
CA ASP A 184 20.35 10.50 -23.33
C ASP A 184 20.96 11.80 -22.75
N LEU A 185 20.25 12.48 -21.84
CA LEU A 185 20.79 13.62 -21.10
C LEU A 185 21.92 13.21 -20.16
N PHE A 186 21.78 12.10 -19.44
CA PHE A 186 22.84 11.57 -18.59
C PHE A 186 24.11 11.28 -19.39
N LEU A 187 23.98 10.65 -20.55
CA LEU A 187 25.10 10.45 -21.48
C LEU A 187 25.71 11.79 -21.93
N THR A 188 24.87 12.75 -22.32
CA THR A 188 25.33 14.06 -22.79
C THR A 188 26.10 14.83 -21.71
N VAL A 189 25.64 14.77 -20.46
CA VAL A 189 26.22 15.53 -19.34
C VAL A 189 27.46 14.86 -18.77
N THR A 190 27.45 13.53 -18.67
CA THR A 190 28.49 12.79 -17.93
C THR A 190 29.47 12.04 -18.82
N GLY A 191 29.13 11.86 -20.11
CA GLY A 191 29.84 10.96 -21.02
C GLY A 191 29.59 9.47 -20.76
N MET A 192 28.77 9.12 -19.76
CA MET A 192 28.50 7.73 -19.38
C MET A 192 27.24 7.21 -20.07
N THR A 193 27.33 6.01 -20.67
CA THR A 193 26.12 5.36 -21.17
C THR A 193 25.32 4.76 -20.02
N ALA A 194 23.99 4.72 -20.16
CA ALA A 194 23.10 4.04 -19.23
C ALA A 194 21.92 3.43 -19.99
N ALA A 195 21.44 2.30 -19.51
CA ALA A 195 20.26 1.62 -20.02
C ALA A 195 19.51 0.99 -18.86
N VAL A 196 18.18 1.05 -18.91
CA VAL A 196 17.32 0.36 -17.95
C VAL A 196 17.00 -0.99 -18.56
N VAL A 197 17.12 -2.03 -17.75
CA VAL A 197 16.74 -3.39 -18.07
C VAL A 197 15.67 -3.84 -17.09
N ASP A 198 14.73 -4.63 -17.59
CA ASP A 198 13.72 -5.23 -16.71
C ASP A 198 14.30 -6.38 -15.90
N MET A 199 13.45 -6.97 -15.06
CA MET A 199 13.79 -8.11 -14.21
C MET A 199 14.24 -9.35 -14.98
N LYS A 200 13.96 -9.43 -16.28
CA LYS A 200 14.41 -10.51 -17.18
C LYS A 200 15.67 -10.14 -17.96
N GLY A 201 16.31 -9.02 -17.62
CA GLY A 201 17.49 -8.51 -18.31
C GLY A 201 17.18 -7.91 -19.69
N LYS A 202 15.91 -7.76 -20.05
CA LYS A 202 15.52 -7.18 -21.34
C LYS A 202 15.58 -5.66 -21.24
N TYR A 203 16.35 -5.06 -22.13
CA TYR A 203 16.44 -3.62 -22.29
C TYR A 203 15.07 -2.97 -22.47
N ILE A 204 14.75 -2.04 -21.57
CA ILE A 204 13.60 -1.14 -21.62
C ILE A 204 13.94 0.09 -22.45
N THR A 205 15.15 0.61 -22.27
CA THR A 205 15.69 1.75 -23.01
C THR A 205 16.93 1.38 -23.79
N ARG A 206 17.21 2.14 -24.84
CA ARG A 206 18.36 1.97 -25.74
C ARG A 206 18.87 3.34 -26.18
N GLY A 207 19.85 3.87 -25.46
CA GLY A 207 20.48 5.16 -25.78
C GLY A 207 21.21 5.21 -27.12
N ASN A 208 21.53 6.41 -27.61
CA ASN A 208 22.14 6.62 -28.93
C ASN A 208 23.55 5.99 -29.13
N SER A 209 24.24 5.62 -28.04
CA SER A 209 25.57 4.95 -28.07
C SER A 209 25.54 3.50 -27.58
N PHE A 210 24.37 2.84 -27.68
CA PHE A 210 24.12 1.50 -27.14
C PHE A 210 25.15 0.43 -27.59
N THR A 211 25.72 0.55 -28.78
CA THR A 211 26.38 -0.59 -29.42
C THR A 211 27.78 -0.92 -28.89
N SER A 212 28.63 0.05 -28.54
CA SER A 212 30.03 -0.24 -28.16
C SER A 212 30.15 -0.79 -26.74
N PHE A 213 29.55 -0.12 -25.76
CA PHE A 213 29.59 -0.51 -24.36
C PHE A 213 28.83 -1.82 -24.12
N TYR A 214 27.54 -1.91 -24.50
CA TYR A 214 26.74 -3.10 -24.18
C TYR A 214 27.20 -4.35 -24.93
N SER A 215 27.80 -4.21 -26.12
CA SER A 215 28.48 -5.33 -26.79
C SER A 215 29.66 -5.86 -25.96
N ARG A 216 30.51 -4.99 -25.41
CA ARG A 216 31.62 -5.41 -24.53
C ARG A 216 31.11 -6.00 -23.22
N TYR A 217 30.10 -5.37 -22.64
CA TYR A 217 29.46 -5.78 -21.39
C TYR A 217 28.81 -7.17 -21.47
N THR A 218 28.16 -7.49 -22.60
CA THR A 218 27.50 -8.79 -22.81
C THR A 218 28.47 -9.88 -23.29
N ASN A 219 29.60 -9.51 -23.91
CA ASN A 219 30.64 -10.45 -24.33
C ASN A 219 31.71 -10.69 -23.24
N GLY A 220 31.47 -10.26 -22.00
CA GLY A 220 32.37 -10.48 -20.85
C GLY A 220 33.66 -9.68 -20.88
N LYS A 221 33.77 -8.63 -21.72
CA LYS A 221 34.96 -7.77 -21.84
C LYS A 221 35.01 -6.69 -20.75
N HIS A 222 34.73 -7.07 -19.51
CA HIS A 222 34.65 -6.15 -18.36
C HIS A 222 35.98 -5.45 -18.05
N ASN A 223 37.11 -6.04 -18.46
CA ASN A 223 38.43 -5.42 -18.36
C ASN A 223 38.61 -4.17 -19.25
N GLU A 224 37.78 -4.00 -20.28
CA GLU A 224 37.78 -2.85 -21.18
C GLU A 224 36.82 -1.74 -20.72
N LEU A 225 36.15 -1.94 -19.57
CA LEU A 225 35.07 -1.10 -19.08
C LEU A 225 35.36 -0.54 -17.68
N ARG A 226 34.68 0.56 -17.38
CA ARG A 226 34.27 0.92 -16.02
C ARG A 226 32.76 0.91 -16.04
N GLU A 227 32.15 0.12 -15.16
CA GLU A 227 30.72 -0.18 -15.24
C GLU A 227 30.05 0.01 -13.88
N PHE A 228 28.76 0.32 -13.91
CA PHE A 228 27.90 0.35 -12.74
C PHE A 228 26.66 -0.48 -12.99
N THR A 229 26.06 -0.94 -11.90
CA THR A 229 24.80 -1.68 -11.91
C THR A 229 24.06 -1.28 -10.66
N GLN A 230 22.87 -0.71 -10.81
CA GLN A 230 22.10 -0.18 -9.70
C GLN A 230 20.63 -0.52 -9.86
N ASP A 231 20.01 -0.98 -8.78
CA ASP A 231 18.62 -1.40 -8.80
C ASP A 231 17.66 -0.22 -8.77
N LEU A 232 16.59 -0.37 -9.56
CA LEU A 232 15.45 0.51 -9.52
C LEU A 232 14.38 -0.12 -8.63
N THR A 233 13.94 0.63 -7.63
CA THR A 233 12.95 0.20 -6.65
C THR A 233 11.75 1.13 -6.66
N VAL A 234 10.55 0.55 -6.71
CA VAL A 234 9.28 1.29 -6.70
C VAL A 234 8.34 0.68 -5.68
N GLY A 235 7.87 1.49 -4.73
CA GLY A 235 7.04 1.03 -3.63
C GLY A 235 7.71 -0.03 -2.75
N GLY A 236 9.05 -0.01 -2.68
CA GLY A 236 9.85 -1.02 -1.97
C GLY A 236 10.20 -2.27 -2.79
N PHE A 237 9.62 -2.46 -3.98
CA PHE A 237 9.89 -3.63 -4.82
C PHE A 237 10.89 -3.31 -5.94
N ARG A 238 11.78 -4.25 -6.24
CA ARG A 238 12.68 -4.15 -7.39
C ARG A 238 11.87 -4.20 -8.69
N ALA A 239 11.96 -3.13 -9.48
CA ALA A 239 11.18 -2.92 -10.71
C ALA A 239 12.04 -2.96 -11.98
N GLY A 240 13.36 -2.94 -11.83
CA GLY A 240 14.33 -3.04 -12.91
C GLY A 240 15.73 -2.72 -12.41
N THR A 241 16.66 -2.57 -13.34
CA THR A 241 18.06 -2.26 -13.03
C THR A 241 18.60 -1.27 -14.06
N VAL A 242 19.37 -0.30 -13.61
CA VAL A 242 20.18 0.56 -14.48
C VAL A 242 21.56 -0.06 -14.59
N ILE A 243 21.97 -0.32 -15.83
CA ILE A 243 23.34 -0.73 -16.15
C ILE A 243 23.97 0.33 -17.05
N GLY A 244 25.26 0.56 -16.89
CA GLY A 244 25.94 1.60 -17.65
C GLY A 244 27.40 1.75 -17.30
N GLY A 245 28.02 2.78 -17.86
CA GLY A 245 29.42 3.07 -17.62
C GLY A 245 30.11 3.71 -18.81
N ILE A 246 31.41 3.45 -18.93
CA ILE A 246 32.28 3.98 -19.97
C ILE A 246 33.15 2.88 -20.57
N VAL A 247 33.60 3.11 -21.80
CA VAL A 247 34.59 2.27 -22.48
C VAL A 247 35.96 2.94 -22.30
N LEU A 248 36.94 2.23 -21.75
CA LEU A 248 38.26 2.80 -21.47
C LEU A 248 38.96 3.31 -22.73
N GLY A 249 38.78 2.63 -23.87
CA GLY A 249 39.40 3.00 -25.14
C GLY A 249 38.86 4.28 -25.80
N ASP A 250 37.78 4.86 -25.29
CA ASP A 250 37.22 6.12 -25.80
C ASP A 250 37.92 7.34 -25.18
N TYR A 251 38.79 7.14 -24.19
CA TYR A 251 39.53 8.18 -23.48
C TYR A 251 41.01 8.12 -23.88
N PRO A 252 41.61 9.24 -24.33
CA PRO A 252 43.05 9.31 -24.61
C PRO A 252 43.84 9.27 -23.29
N ASP A 253 44.91 8.48 -23.24
CA ASP A 253 45.80 8.31 -22.08
C ASP A 253 45.05 7.91 -20.79
N ASP A 254 45.58 8.26 -19.61
CA ASP A 254 44.97 7.99 -18.29
C ASP A 254 43.84 8.98 -17.92
N SER A 255 43.20 9.60 -18.90
CA SER A 255 42.11 10.58 -18.66
C SER A 255 40.75 9.95 -18.33
N ALA A 256 40.64 8.62 -18.40
CA ALA A 256 39.41 7.91 -18.11
C ALA A 256 38.98 8.10 -16.64
N PRO A 257 37.69 8.41 -16.38
CA PRO A 257 37.14 8.44 -15.03
C PRO A 257 37.45 7.16 -14.22
N SER A 258 37.73 7.32 -12.93
CA SER A 258 37.95 6.18 -12.04
C SER A 258 36.67 5.34 -11.89
N GLN A 259 36.82 4.09 -11.46
CA GLN A 259 35.67 3.22 -11.17
C GLN A 259 34.73 3.85 -10.12
N GLU A 260 35.27 4.56 -9.13
CA GLU A 260 34.51 5.23 -8.09
C GLU A 260 33.62 6.34 -8.66
N VAL A 261 34.16 7.15 -9.59
CA VAL A 261 33.40 8.21 -10.27
C VAL A 261 32.27 7.62 -11.11
N VAL A 262 32.55 6.54 -11.84
CA VAL A 262 31.56 5.86 -12.67
C VAL A 262 30.45 5.23 -11.82
N SER A 263 30.80 4.58 -10.71
CA SER A 263 29.83 4.04 -9.76
C SER A 263 28.97 5.13 -9.12
N ALA A 264 29.57 6.25 -8.70
CA ALA A 264 28.84 7.38 -8.12
C ALA A 264 27.87 8.02 -9.13
N GLY A 265 28.27 8.17 -10.39
CA GLY A 265 27.38 8.65 -11.45
C GLY A 265 26.20 7.72 -11.70
N GLY A 266 26.44 6.41 -11.72
CA GLY A 266 25.39 5.40 -11.83
C GLY A 266 24.42 5.42 -10.64
N GLN A 267 24.95 5.57 -9.43
CA GLN A 267 24.15 5.70 -8.21
C GLN A 267 23.23 6.93 -8.27
N LEU A 268 23.77 8.10 -8.64
CA LEU A 268 22.99 9.34 -8.76
C LEU A 268 21.85 9.20 -9.78
N LEU A 269 22.12 8.59 -10.94
CA LEU A 269 21.10 8.34 -11.95
C LEU A 269 19.98 7.45 -11.40
N ALA A 270 20.35 6.36 -10.72
CA ALA A 270 19.36 5.45 -10.16
C ALA A 270 18.56 6.07 -9.02
N GLU A 271 19.18 6.85 -8.13
CA GLU A 271 18.48 7.59 -7.07
C GLU A 271 17.46 8.56 -7.66
N MET A 272 17.83 9.30 -8.71
CA MET A 272 16.92 10.19 -9.42
C MET A 272 15.76 9.43 -10.08
N LEU A 273 16.04 8.30 -10.75
CA LEU A 273 15.01 7.47 -11.37
C LEU A 273 14.08 6.83 -10.32
N ASN A 274 14.62 6.39 -9.19
CA ASN A 274 13.84 5.88 -8.08
C ASN A 274 12.94 6.96 -7.49
N LEU A 275 13.46 8.17 -7.25
CA LEU A 275 12.66 9.29 -6.75
C LEU A 275 11.49 9.59 -7.71
N TRP A 276 11.76 9.66 -9.01
CA TRP A 276 10.74 9.91 -10.02
C TRP A 276 9.69 8.80 -10.11
N ALA A 277 10.13 7.54 -10.17
CA ALA A 277 9.24 6.39 -10.26
C ALA A 277 8.36 6.24 -9.02
N ASN A 278 8.93 6.43 -7.83
CA ASN A 278 8.18 6.41 -6.58
C ASN A 278 7.18 7.57 -6.53
N ALA A 279 7.56 8.80 -6.92
CA ALA A 279 6.63 9.92 -6.96
C ALA A 279 5.41 9.65 -7.86
N LEU A 280 5.64 9.05 -9.04
CA LEU A 280 4.56 8.66 -9.95
C LEU A 280 3.69 7.52 -9.39
N TYR A 281 4.32 6.53 -8.75
CA TYR A 281 3.63 5.42 -8.10
C TYR A 281 2.73 5.91 -6.95
N TYR A 282 3.26 6.74 -6.07
CA TYR A 282 2.49 7.33 -4.96
C TYR A 282 1.34 8.20 -5.46
N ARG A 283 1.58 9.02 -6.50
CA ARG A 283 0.54 9.84 -7.10
C ARG A 283 -0.62 8.99 -7.64
N LYS A 284 -0.31 7.89 -8.33
CA LYS A 284 -1.33 6.98 -8.88
C LYS A 284 -2.11 6.29 -7.76
N SER A 285 -1.41 5.74 -6.77
CA SER A 285 -2.03 5.08 -5.61
C SER A 285 -2.96 6.04 -4.84
N ASN A 286 -2.53 7.29 -4.65
CA ASN A 286 -3.35 8.30 -3.98
C ASN A 286 -4.57 8.69 -4.83
N ALA A 287 -4.42 8.82 -6.15
CA ALA A 287 -5.54 9.11 -7.04
C ALA A 287 -6.62 8.01 -6.99
N ASP A 288 -6.21 6.74 -7.05
CA ASP A 288 -7.12 5.59 -6.97
C ASP A 288 -7.86 5.57 -5.61
N SER A 289 -7.15 5.92 -4.52
CA SER A 289 -7.72 5.97 -3.17
C SER A 289 -8.72 7.12 -3.00
N VAL A 290 -8.41 8.30 -3.57
CA VAL A 290 -9.30 9.47 -3.60
C VAL A 290 -10.55 9.18 -4.42
N GLU A 291 -10.43 8.52 -5.58
CA GLU A 291 -11.57 8.13 -6.41
C GLU A 291 -12.49 7.14 -5.67
N ALA A 292 -11.90 6.12 -5.02
CA ALA A 292 -12.65 5.17 -4.20
C ALA A 292 -13.39 5.87 -3.05
N PHE A 293 -12.73 6.81 -2.37
CA PHE A 293 -13.34 7.60 -1.30
C PHE A 293 -14.50 8.46 -1.81
N ALA A 294 -14.31 9.20 -2.92
CA ALA A 294 -15.36 10.03 -3.52
C ALA A 294 -16.59 9.21 -3.92
N LYS A 295 -16.40 7.97 -4.38
CA LYS A 295 -17.49 7.05 -4.70
C LYS A 295 -18.27 6.62 -3.45
N GLU A 296 -17.59 6.32 -2.36
CA GLU A 296 -18.25 5.98 -1.09
C GLU A 296 -18.92 7.21 -0.45
N GLU A 297 -18.30 8.38 -0.49
CA GLU A 297 -18.90 9.65 -0.05
C GLU A 297 -20.24 9.90 -0.78
N LYS A 298 -20.26 9.74 -2.10
CA LYS A 298 -21.48 9.88 -2.89
C LYS A 298 -22.58 8.92 -2.43
N LYS A 299 -22.26 7.64 -2.19
CA LYS A 299 -23.25 6.66 -1.70
C LYS A 299 -23.82 7.05 -0.35
N VAL A 300 -22.98 7.54 0.57
CA VAL A 300 -23.42 8.02 1.88
C VAL A 300 -24.35 9.23 1.71
N ARG A 301 -24.00 10.18 0.83
CA ARG A 301 -24.82 11.37 0.55
C ARG A 301 -26.20 10.99 0.02
N ASP A 302 -26.24 10.05 -0.92
CA ASP A 302 -27.50 9.54 -1.49
C ASP A 302 -28.36 8.85 -0.41
N ALA A 303 -27.74 8.06 0.48
CA ALA A 303 -28.45 7.40 1.58
C ALA A 303 -29.01 8.41 2.60
N VAL A 304 -28.23 9.42 2.96
CA VAL A 304 -28.66 10.52 3.85
C VAL A 304 -29.85 11.28 3.23
N GLY A 305 -29.79 11.56 1.92
CA GLY A 305 -30.91 12.17 1.19
C GLY A 305 -32.19 11.33 1.24
N GLN A 306 -32.08 10.00 1.13
CA GLN A 306 -33.24 9.11 1.27
C GLN A 306 -33.80 9.09 2.70
N ILE A 307 -32.94 9.09 3.72
CA ILE A 307 -33.37 9.17 5.13
C ILE A 307 -34.12 10.47 5.37
N LYS A 308 -33.58 11.60 4.91
CA LYS A 308 -34.22 12.93 5.01
C LYS A 308 -35.61 12.95 4.38
N TYR A 309 -35.75 12.39 3.19
CA TYR A 309 -37.04 12.28 2.50
C TYR A 309 -38.04 11.41 3.28
N LYS A 310 -37.60 10.25 3.76
CA LYS A 310 -38.46 9.33 4.55
C LYS A 310 -38.87 9.95 5.89
N ALA A 311 -37.95 10.62 6.59
CA ALA A 311 -38.23 11.32 7.84
C ALA A 311 -39.31 12.40 7.65
N LYS A 312 -39.24 13.16 6.56
CA LYS A 312 -40.28 14.15 6.21
C LYS A 312 -41.65 13.51 5.95
N GLY A 313 -41.70 12.35 5.29
CA GLY A 313 -42.96 11.61 5.09
C GLY A 313 -43.55 11.09 6.40
N LEU A 314 -42.70 10.67 7.32
CA LEU A 314 -43.11 10.25 8.66
C LEU A 314 -43.66 11.42 9.50
N GLU A 315 -43.04 12.61 9.41
CA GLU A 315 -43.54 13.85 10.03
C GLU A 315 -44.95 14.23 9.54
N GLN A 316 -45.19 14.10 8.24
CA GLN A 316 -46.54 14.27 7.67
C GLN A 316 -47.53 13.24 8.22
N THR A 317 -47.08 12.00 8.44
CA THR A 317 -47.91 10.93 9.01
C THR A 317 -48.31 11.24 10.44
N ALA A 318 -47.36 11.62 11.31
CA ALA A 318 -47.67 12.06 12.67
C ALA A 318 -48.63 13.25 12.70
N THR A 319 -48.49 14.19 11.75
CA THR A 319 -49.41 15.33 11.64
C THR A 319 -50.83 14.88 11.31
N MET A 320 -50.99 13.92 10.38
CA MET A 320 -52.29 13.33 10.05
C MET A 320 -52.90 12.54 11.21
N GLU A 321 -52.10 11.73 11.90
CA GLU A 321 -52.52 11.01 13.11
C GLU A 321 -53.00 11.97 14.19
N LYS A 322 -52.31 13.10 14.37
CA LYS A 322 -52.73 14.14 15.31
C LYS A 322 -54.08 14.73 14.94
N MET A 323 -54.31 15.03 13.67
CA MET A 323 -55.61 15.53 13.19
C MET A 323 -56.73 14.50 13.35
N LEU A 324 -56.45 13.23 13.04
CA LEU A 324 -57.41 12.13 13.24
C LEU A 324 -57.77 11.94 14.71
N SER A 325 -56.77 11.98 15.59
CA SER A 325 -56.97 11.90 17.04
C SER A 325 -57.86 13.03 17.56
N LEU A 326 -57.65 14.25 17.07
CA LEU A 326 -58.44 15.41 17.47
C LEU A 326 -59.89 15.29 17.01
N ASN A 327 -60.11 14.87 15.76
CA ASN A 327 -61.46 14.63 15.24
C ASN A 327 -62.19 13.53 16.04
N ALA A 328 -61.48 12.45 16.36
CA ALA A 328 -62.02 11.36 17.17
C ALA A 328 -62.36 11.83 18.60
N ALA A 329 -61.52 12.67 19.22
CA ALA A 329 -61.77 13.24 20.53
C ALA A 329 -63.01 14.16 20.55
N ILE A 330 -63.19 14.99 19.51
CA ILE A 330 -64.38 15.84 19.36
C ILE A 330 -65.66 15.00 19.26
N GLU A 331 -65.64 13.94 18.44
CA GLU A 331 -66.82 13.09 18.25
C GLU A 331 -67.13 12.25 19.50
N ALA A 332 -66.08 11.78 20.21
CA ALA A 332 -66.21 11.16 21.52
C ALA A 332 -66.88 12.11 22.54
N GLY A 333 -66.49 13.39 22.55
CA GLY A 333 -67.11 14.43 23.38
C GLY A 333 -68.58 14.67 23.01
N ARG A 334 -68.91 14.70 21.72
CA ARG A 334 -70.30 14.82 21.22
C ARG A 334 -71.20 13.66 21.63
N ALA A 335 -70.67 12.44 21.62
CA ALA A 335 -71.40 11.24 22.04
C ALA A 335 -71.63 11.17 23.56
N GLY A 336 -71.06 12.10 24.34
CA GLY A 336 -71.25 12.18 25.78
C GLY A 336 -70.83 10.89 26.50
N LYS A 337 -71.72 10.32 27.33
CA LYS A 337 -71.41 9.08 28.08
C LYS A 337 -71.11 7.88 27.19
N ALA A 338 -71.67 7.83 25.98
CA ALA A 338 -71.42 6.73 25.04
C ALA A 338 -70.03 6.82 24.37
N GLY A 339 -69.42 8.00 24.33
CA GLY A 339 -68.12 8.25 23.69
C GLY A 339 -66.90 8.11 24.59
N VAL A 340 -67.07 7.89 25.90
CA VAL A 340 -65.96 7.91 26.89
C VAL A 340 -64.83 6.94 26.51
N GLY A 341 -65.15 5.71 26.09
CA GLY A 341 -64.14 4.74 25.66
C GLY A 341 -63.40 5.14 24.38
N PHE A 342 -64.12 5.77 23.42
CA PHE A 342 -63.51 6.32 22.21
C PHE A 342 -62.60 7.51 22.50
N GLY A 343 -62.95 8.34 23.50
CA GLY A 343 -62.12 9.47 23.94
C GLY A 343 -60.75 9.03 24.45
N VAL A 344 -60.69 7.95 25.22
CA VAL A 344 -59.41 7.39 25.71
C VAL A 344 -58.51 6.93 24.55
N VAL A 345 -59.09 6.27 23.55
CA VAL A 345 -58.32 5.83 22.36
C VAL A 345 -57.84 7.03 21.55
N ALA A 346 -58.69 8.05 21.39
CA ALA A 346 -58.33 9.28 20.69
C ALA A 346 -57.17 10.01 21.38
N ASP A 347 -57.20 10.14 22.71
CA ASP A 347 -56.10 10.76 23.48
C ASP A 347 -54.79 9.97 23.31
N GLU A 348 -54.85 8.64 23.31
CA GLU A 348 -53.67 7.79 23.15
C GLU A 348 -53.04 7.91 21.75
N ILE A 349 -53.85 7.93 20.68
CA ILE A 349 -53.38 8.20 19.31
C ILE A 349 -52.76 9.60 19.23
N GLY A 350 -53.38 10.59 19.89
CA GLY A 350 -52.87 11.96 19.93
C GLY A 350 -51.55 12.11 20.68
N ARG A 351 -51.30 11.26 21.68
CA ARG A 351 -50.02 11.14 22.38
C ARG A 351 -48.96 10.49 21.50
N MET A 352 -49.29 9.35 20.88
CA MET A 352 -48.38 8.65 19.96
C MET A 352 -47.95 9.52 18.77
N ALA A 353 -48.88 10.32 18.22
CA ALA A 353 -48.59 11.26 17.14
C ALA A 353 -47.57 12.33 17.56
N ASN A 354 -47.71 12.86 18.79
CA ASN A 354 -46.75 13.84 19.33
C ASN A 354 -45.38 13.21 19.58
N GLU A 355 -45.33 11.99 20.12
CA GLU A 355 -44.08 11.24 20.34
C GLU A 355 -43.38 10.92 19.02
N SER A 356 -44.14 10.50 18.02
CA SER A 356 -43.63 10.25 16.67
C SER A 356 -43.03 11.52 16.06
N ALA A 357 -43.71 12.65 16.18
CA ALA A 357 -43.20 13.94 15.69
C ALA A 357 -41.85 14.33 16.34
N ALA A 358 -41.69 14.08 17.64
CA ALA A 358 -40.43 14.34 18.34
C ALA A 358 -39.28 13.47 17.80
N VAL A 359 -39.52 12.16 17.61
CA VAL A 359 -38.53 11.24 17.04
C VAL A 359 -38.09 11.68 15.64
N TYR A 360 -39.00 12.22 14.83
CA TYR A 360 -38.65 12.69 13.49
C TYR A 360 -37.78 13.96 13.51
N GLN A 361 -37.99 14.84 14.48
CA GLN A 361 -37.11 16.00 14.67
C GLN A 361 -35.69 15.55 15.06
N GLU A 362 -35.56 14.55 15.93
CA GLU A 362 -34.26 13.97 16.28
C GLU A 362 -33.56 13.35 15.06
N ILE A 363 -34.29 12.63 14.20
CA ILE A 363 -33.75 12.10 12.94
C ILE A 363 -33.26 13.22 12.03
N GLN A 364 -34.01 14.32 11.89
CA GLN A 364 -33.58 15.46 11.06
C GLN A 364 -32.30 16.10 11.59
N GLU A 365 -32.16 16.24 12.90
CA GLU A 365 -30.94 16.78 13.52
C GLU A 365 -29.74 15.85 13.30
N LEU A 366 -29.91 14.55 13.46
CA LEU A 366 -28.86 13.56 13.17
C LEU A 366 -28.44 13.59 11.69
N VAL A 367 -29.40 13.70 10.77
CA VAL A 367 -29.11 13.84 9.33
C VAL A 367 -28.29 15.10 9.07
N LYS A 368 -28.66 16.23 9.68
CA LYS A 368 -27.92 17.48 9.53
C LYS A 368 -26.48 17.37 10.05
N GLN A 369 -26.27 16.74 11.20
CA GLN A 369 -24.93 16.51 11.75
C GLN A 369 -24.05 15.66 10.82
N VAL A 370 -24.65 14.65 10.17
CA VAL A 370 -23.95 13.83 9.16
C VAL A 370 -23.64 14.66 7.91
N GLU A 371 -24.59 15.46 7.40
CA GLU A 371 -24.36 16.37 6.25
C GLU A 371 -23.19 17.34 6.53
N GLU A 372 -23.17 17.99 7.70
CA GLU A 372 -22.07 18.89 8.10
C GLU A 372 -20.73 18.15 8.25
N SER A 373 -20.74 16.92 8.78
CA SER A 373 -19.53 16.11 8.87
C SER A 373 -18.99 15.72 7.49
N MET A 374 -19.86 15.52 6.50
CA MET A 374 -19.45 15.23 5.12
C MET A 374 -18.88 16.46 4.41
N GLU A 375 -19.43 17.65 4.65
CA GLU A 375 -18.86 18.89 4.11
C GLU A 375 -17.44 19.12 4.63
N ARG A 376 -17.21 18.93 5.94
CA ARG A 376 -15.87 18.99 6.54
C ARG A 376 -14.90 17.92 6.03
N LEU A 377 -15.39 16.81 5.47
CA LEU A 377 -14.55 15.76 4.89
C LEU A 377 -14.10 16.08 3.45
N GLY A 378 -14.80 16.98 2.77
CA GLY A 378 -14.50 17.39 1.40
C GLY A 378 -13.58 18.62 1.29
N GLU A 379 -13.36 19.34 2.39
CA GLU A 379 -12.36 20.41 2.54
C GLU A 379 -10.97 19.83 2.88
#